data_AF-A0A936MUW7-F1
#
_entry.id   AF-A0A936MUW7-F1
#
_cell.length_a   1.000
_cell.length_b   1.000
_cell.length_c   1.000
_cell.angle_alpha   90.00
_cell.angle_beta   90.00
_cell.angle_gamma   90.00
#
_symmetry.space_group_name_H-M   'P 1'
#
loop_
_entity.id
_entity.type
_entity.pdbx_description
1 polymer ?
#
loop_
_entity_poly.entity_id
_entity_poly.type
_entity_poly.pdbx_seq_one_letter_code
_entity_poly.pdbx_strand_id
1 'polypeptide(L)'
;MKARYQPRKDKSTVEIKFGCDGLDRVISRIVLETGGGHGGSLNIIEISRSDPNAVTYDVMGVRLSGSMVARPKSPFEIMRSTLSQEAVYARMPLVRAALRTTIEEIEPKSDPNSRTGSGSAFGSSSNIHVLVRVEDASARAMEAHYTGYVSSLGQAQYLPLQRAQQELEQALGGLTWHADSPPDEIGHFFERRYVDAQKRFSDSSAWWIRERYVTLAAHVGTRALIPSLLPLLTPTTKDASSGRTRDLAFEALVSLTGWDPRAPNSGELPRTAEAAANDFIEECGKVPVTR
;
A
#
# COMPACT_ATOMS: atom_id res chain seq x y z
N MET A 1 18.00 9.44 -4.62
CA MET A 1 18.02 10.10 -5.96
C MET A 1 16.84 11.07 -6.01
N LYS A 2 17.04 12.36 -6.30
CA LYS A 2 15.92 13.31 -6.43
C LYS A 2 15.18 13.00 -7.72
N ALA A 3 13.92 12.60 -7.65
CA ALA A 3 13.10 12.39 -8.84
C ALA A 3 12.94 13.73 -9.57
N ARG A 4 13.23 13.75 -10.87
CA ARG A 4 13.13 14.94 -11.72
C ARG A 4 11.95 14.76 -12.67
N TYR A 5 11.16 15.82 -12.83
CA TYR A 5 10.13 15.86 -13.85
C TYR A 5 10.78 15.74 -15.23
N GLN A 6 10.25 14.88 -16.09
CA GLN A 6 10.73 14.64 -17.45
C GLN A 6 9.60 14.96 -18.42
N PRO A 7 9.66 16.12 -19.11
CA PRO A 7 8.62 16.53 -20.05
C PRO A 7 8.31 15.49 -21.13
N ARG A 8 7.04 15.41 -21.54
CA ARG A 8 6.58 14.55 -22.64
C ARG A 8 7.00 15.09 -24.01
N LYS A 9 7.15 16.41 -24.13
CA LYS A 9 7.61 17.08 -25.35
C LYS A 9 8.75 18.05 -25.06
N ASP A 10 9.67 18.16 -26.00
CA ASP A 10 10.73 19.17 -25.97
C ASP A 10 10.14 20.58 -25.83
N LYS A 11 10.80 21.41 -25.01
CA LYS A 11 10.38 22.79 -24.69
C LYS A 11 9.07 22.92 -23.92
N SER A 12 8.47 21.83 -23.44
CA SER A 12 7.35 21.97 -22.51
C SER A 12 7.82 22.62 -21.22
N THR A 13 6.92 23.40 -20.63
CA THR A 13 7.12 23.99 -19.30
C THR A 13 6.22 23.29 -18.31
N VAL A 14 6.52 23.47 -17.02
CA VAL A 14 5.75 22.85 -15.95
C VAL A 14 5.26 23.95 -15.03
N GLU A 15 3.96 23.98 -14.81
CA GLU A 15 3.35 24.80 -13.78
C GLU A 15 3.16 23.95 -12.52
N ILE A 16 3.61 24.48 -11.38
CA ILE A 16 3.49 23.84 -10.07
C ILE A 16 2.67 24.76 -9.19
N LYS A 17 1.51 24.28 -8.73
CA LYS A 17 0.63 25.01 -7.81
C LYS A 17 0.60 24.27 -6.48
N PHE A 18 0.48 25.02 -5.39
CA PHE A 18 0.31 24.50 -4.04
C PHE A 18 -1.06 24.94 -3.51
N GLY A 19 -1.93 23.98 -3.23
CA GLY A 19 -3.23 24.25 -2.62
C GLY A 19 -3.15 24.45 -1.11
N CYS A 20 -4.23 24.96 -0.52
CA CYS A 20 -4.42 24.94 0.93
C CYS A 20 -4.72 23.52 1.42
N ASP A 21 -4.19 23.14 2.58
CA ASP A 21 -4.38 21.79 3.14
C ASP A 21 -5.61 21.64 4.03
N GLY A 22 -6.03 22.71 4.71
CA GLY A 22 -7.18 22.73 5.61
C GLY A 22 -6.98 21.94 6.91
N LEU A 23 -5.75 21.49 7.22
CA LEU A 23 -5.45 20.72 8.43
C LEU A 23 -5.00 21.64 9.57
N ASP A 24 -5.27 21.21 10.81
CA ASP A 24 -4.73 21.88 11.99
C ASP A 24 -3.23 21.65 12.11
N ARG A 25 -2.58 22.40 13.00
CA ARG A 25 -1.18 22.19 13.33
C ARG A 25 -0.93 20.84 14.00
N VAL A 26 -1.91 20.37 14.77
CA VAL A 26 -1.81 19.16 15.60
C VAL A 26 -2.19 17.95 14.76
N ILE A 27 -1.20 17.15 14.39
CA ILE A 27 -1.40 15.91 13.61
C ILE A 27 -1.73 14.76 14.57
N SER A 28 -2.74 13.96 14.28
CA SER A 28 -3.12 12.80 15.10
C SER A 28 -2.59 11.50 14.51
N ARG A 29 -2.59 11.40 13.17
CA ARG A 29 -2.26 10.17 12.46
C ARG A 29 -1.64 10.45 11.10
N ILE A 30 -0.65 9.65 10.75
CA ILE A 30 -0.04 9.59 9.42
C ILE A 30 -0.02 8.13 9.01
N VAL A 31 -0.46 7.84 7.79
CA VAL A 31 -0.31 6.52 7.17
C VAL A 31 0.58 6.66 5.94
N LEU A 32 1.57 5.79 5.84
CA LEU A 32 2.44 5.62 4.69
C LEU A 32 2.34 4.19 4.19
N GLU A 33 1.95 4.02 2.93
CA GLU A 33 2.10 2.75 2.22
C GLU A 33 3.09 2.92 1.09
N THR A 34 4.02 1.98 0.95
CA THR A 34 4.97 1.96 -0.18
C THR A 34 5.09 0.55 -0.72
N GLY A 35 5.26 0.39 -2.03
CA GLY A 35 5.40 -0.93 -2.64
C GLY A 35 6.08 -0.87 -4.00
N GLY A 36 6.67 -2.00 -4.39
CA GLY A 36 7.30 -2.17 -5.69
C GLY A 36 6.83 -3.45 -6.37
N GLY A 37 6.26 -3.33 -7.57
CA GLY A 37 5.67 -4.49 -8.27
C GLY A 37 6.71 -5.53 -8.70
N HIS A 38 7.88 -5.10 -9.20
CA HIS A 38 8.95 -6.00 -9.65
C HIS A 38 9.80 -6.57 -8.51
N GLY A 39 9.75 -5.95 -7.32
CA GLY A 39 10.35 -6.48 -6.10
C GLY A 39 9.37 -7.30 -5.26
N GLY A 40 8.06 -7.21 -5.53
CA GLY A 40 7.06 -7.88 -4.70
C GLY A 40 6.99 -7.36 -3.26
N SER A 41 7.34 -6.09 -3.03
CA SER A 41 7.32 -5.50 -1.69
C SER A 41 6.05 -4.70 -1.41
N LEU A 42 5.67 -4.66 -0.14
CA LEU A 42 4.65 -3.77 0.41
C LEU A 42 5.04 -3.43 1.85
N ASN A 43 5.14 -2.15 2.17
CA ASN A 43 5.33 -1.64 3.51
C ASN A 43 4.10 -0.80 3.87
N ILE A 44 3.57 -1.00 5.07
CA ILE A 44 2.45 -0.25 5.63
C ILE A 44 2.92 0.26 7.00
N ILE A 45 2.89 1.57 7.19
CA ILE A 45 3.36 2.23 8.41
C ILE A 45 2.29 3.21 8.88
N GLU A 46 2.00 3.20 10.17
CA GLU A 46 1.17 4.18 10.85
C GLU A 46 2.00 4.86 11.94
N ILE A 47 1.98 6.19 11.93
CA ILE A 47 2.51 7.06 12.98
C ILE A 47 1.28 7.71 13.61
N SER A 48 0.99 7.43 14.87
CA SER A 48 -0.23 7.92 15.50
C SER A 48 -0.01 8.30 16.96
N ARG A 49 -0.93 9.09 17.50
CA ARG A 49 -1.03 9.34 18.93
C ARG A 49 -2.50 9.45 19.32
N SER A 50 -2.83 8.91 20.47
CA SER A 50 -4.21 8.94 21.00
C SER A 50 -4.51 10.23 21.76
N ASP A 51 -3.50 10.79 22.45
CA ASP A 51 -3.60 12.08 23.14
C ASP A 51 -2.95 13.20 22.27
N PRO A 52 -3.71 14.22 21.84
CA PRO A 52 -3.17 15.37 21.11
C PRO A 52 -2.06 16.13 21.84
N ASN A 53 -1.98 16.01 23.17
CA ASN A 53 -0.95 16.64 24.00
C ASN A 53 0.30 15.76 24.19
N ALA A 54 0.27 14.50 23.74
CA ALA A 54 1.42 13.62 23.81
C ALA A 54 2.59 14.19 22.99
N VAL A 55 3.78 14.16 23.60
CA VAL A 55 5.05 14.62 22.99
C VAL A 55 5.72 13.55 22.13
N THR A 56 5.14 12.35 22.07
CA THR A 56 5.59 11.21 21.26
C THR A 56 4.45 10.67 20.41
N TYR A 57 4.81 10.04 19.32
CA TYR A 57 3.94 9.24 18.47
C TYR A 57 4.33 7.76 18.58
N ASP A 58 3.34 6.89 18.60
CA ASP A 58 3.52 5.46 18.40
C ASP A 58 3.70 5.19 16.91
N VAL A 59 4.65 4.31 16.59
CA VAL A 59 4.89 3.85 15.22
C VAL A 59 4.63 2.36 15.16
N MET A 60 3.70 1.96 14.30
CA MET A 60 3.45 0.57 13.96
C MET A 60 3.69 0.37 12.47
N GLY A 61 4.27 -0.76 12.10
CA GLY A 61 4.46 -1.11 10.71
C GLY A 61 4.47 -2.60 10.46
N VAL A 62 4.05 -2.97 9.25
CA VAL A 62 4.24 -4.30 8.69
C VAL A 62 4.81 -4.17 7.29
N ARG A 63 5.74 -5.05 6.93
CA ARG A 63 6.23 -5.15 5.57
C ARG A 63 6.33 -6.58 5.08
N LEU A 64 6.07 -6.73 3.78
CA LEU A 64 6.49 -7.87 2.98
C LEU A 64 7.77 -7.49 2.25
N SER A 65 8.87 -8.15 2.60
CA SER A 65 10.18 -7.88 2.02
C SER A 65 10.34 -8.59 0.68
N GLY A 66 10.74 -7.82 -0.33
CA GLY A 66 10.84 -8.28 -1.72
C GLY A 66 12.14 -8.99 -2.14
N SER A 67 13.02 -9.33 -1.20
CA SER A 67 14.39 -9.73 -1.55
C SER A 67 14.52 -11.21 -1.91
N MET A 68 15.10 -11.48 -3.08
CA MET A 68 15.59 -12.79 -3.53
C MET A 68 17.00 -13.12 -3.01
N VAL A 69 17.68 -12.20 -2.30
CA VAL A 69 19.14 -12.30 -2.06
C VAL A 69 19.50 -13.02 -0.76
N ALA A 70 18.57 -13.14 0.17
CA ALA A 70 18.67 -14.03 1.32
C ALA A 70 17.26 -14.46 1.67
N ARG A 71 16.99 -15.77 1.82
CA ARG A 71 15.69 -16.23 2.32
C ARG A 71 15.49 -15.59 3.70
N PRO A 72 14.58 -14.61 3.86
CA PRO A 72 14.36 -14.03 5.17
C PRO A 72 13.83 -15.13 6.10
N LYS A 73 14.15 -15.06 7.39
CA LYS A 73 13.64 -16.04 8.38
C LYS A 73 12.11 -16.06 8.43
N SER A 74 11.49 -14.94 8.07
CA SER A 74 10.05 -14.74 7.96
C SER A 74 9.74 -14.04 6.63
N PRO A 75 8.63 -14.37 5.94
CA PRO A 75 8.21 -13.67 4.73
C PRO A 75 7.77 -12.22 4.99
N PHE A 76 7.58 -11.84 6.26
CA PHE A 76 7.20 -10.50 6.69
C PHE A 76 8.07 -10.01 7.85
N GLU A 77 8.05 -8.71 8.07
CA GLU A 77 8.67 -8.06 9.24
C GLU A 77 7.71 -7.02 9.82
N ILE A 78 7.82 -6.79 11.12
CA ILE A 78 7.04 -5.82 11.88
C ILE A 78 7.93 -4.71 12.42
N MET A 79 7.35 -3.56 12.68
CA MET A 79 8.01 -2.43 13.32
C MET A 79 7.10 -1.92 14.44
N ARG A 80 7.68 -1.74 15.63
CA ARG A 80 7.05 -1.09 16.78
C ARG A 80 8.06 -0.14 17.38
N SER A 81 7.74 1.13 17.42
CA SER A 81 8.65 2.14 17.95
C SER A 81 7.91 3.39 18.39
N THR A 82 8.66 4.42 18.79
CA THR A 82 8.13 5.74 19.05
C THR A 82 8.94 6.79 18.29
N LEU A 83 8.31 7.89 17.94
CA LEU A 83 8.96 9.08 17.39
C LEU A 83 8.64 10.29 18.26
N SER A 84 9.59 11.21 18.39
CA SER A 84 9.31 12.49 19.04
C SER A 84 8.38 13.34 18.17
N GLN A 85 7.56 14.18 18.80
CA GLN A 85 6.74 15.15 18.09
C GLN A 85 7.59 16.07 17.21
N GLU A 86 8.79 16.44 17.66
CA GLU A 86 9.72 17.26 16.91
C GLU A 86 10.13 16.59 15.59
N ALA A 87 10.47 15.30 15.61
CA ALA A 87 10.85 14.55 14.42
C ALA A 87 9.72 14.50 13.38
N VAL A 88 8.47 14.33 13.83
CA VAL A 88 7.29 14.34 12.95
C VAL A 88 7.04 15.75 12.41
N TYR A 89 6.95 16.75 13.29
CA TYR A 89 6.58 18.12 12.92
C TYR A 89 7.62 18.80 12.02
N ALA A 90 8.90 18.47 12.16
CA ALA A 90 9.94 18.98 11.27
C ALA A 90 9.69 18.63 9.79
N ARG A 91 8.96 17.53 9.51
CA ARG A 91 8.66 17.06 8.14
C ARG A 91 7.33 17.58 7.61
N MET A 92 6.38 17.91 8.50
CA MET A 92 4.99 18.19 8.12
C MET A 92 4.81 19.32 7.11
N PRO A 93 5.55 20.45 7.15
CA PRO A 93 5.39 21.49 6.13
C PRO A 93 5.63 20.96 4.70
N LEU A 94 6.65 20.12 4.51
CA LEU A 94 6.99 19.57 3.19
C LEU A 94 6.04 18.44 2.78
N VAL A 95 5.64 17.58 3.73
CA VAL A 95 4.64 16.52 3.48
C VAL A 95 3.31 17.15 3.07
N ARG A 96 2.80 18.13 3.83
CA ARG A 96 1.53 18.82 3.56
C ARG A 96 1.56 19.56 2.22
N ALA A 97 2.64 20.30 1.95
CA ALA A 97 2.82 20.98 0.67
C ALA A 97 2.81 19.97 -0.48
N ALA A 98 3.55 18.86 -0.37
CA ALA A 98 3.60 17.82 -1.40
C ALA A 98 2.23 17.20 -1.67
N LEU A 99 1.41 16.92 -0.65
CA LEU A 99 0.07 16.37 -0.82
C LEU A 99 -0.93 17.35 -1.48
N ARG A 100 -0.59 18.64 -1.52
CA ARG A 100 -1.39 19.69 -2.18
C ARG A 100 -0.74 20.23 -3.45
N THR A 101 0.35 19.62 -3.89
CA THR A 101 0.99 20.00 -5.14
C THR A 101 0.18 19.46 -6.31
N THR A 102 -0.16 20.33 -7.24
CA THR A 102 -0.61 19.95 -8.58
C THR A 102 0.48 20.30 -9.59
N ILE A 103 0.82 19.35 -10.46
CA ILE A 103 1.81 19.55 -11.51
C ILE A 103 1.09 19.48 -12.85
N GLU A 104 1.18 20.55 -13.64
CA GLU A 104 0.58 20.65 -14.96
C GLU A 104 1.68 20.85 -16.01
N GLU A 105 1.71 20.01 -17.04
CA GLU A 105 2.60 20.20 -18.17
C GLU A 105 1.96 21.12 -19.19
N ILE A 106 2.62 22.23 -19.48
CA ILE A 106 2.21 23.15 -20.53
C ILE A 106 3.05 22.82 -21.77
N GLU A 107 2.41 22.14 -22.71
CA GLU A 107 3.03 21.82 -23.99
C GLU A 107 3.33 23.09 -24.80
N PRO A 108 4.44 23.11 -25.56
CA PRO A 108 4.72 24.24 -26.44
C PRO A 108 3.63 24.33 -27.51
N LYS A 109 3.37 25.57 -27.99
CA LYS A 109 2.50 25.78 -29.15
C LYS A 109 3.02 24.94 -30.32
N SER A 110 2.11 24.25 -31.00
CA SER A 110 2.42 23.49 -32.21
C SER A 110 3.04 24.42 -33.25
N ASP A 111 4.30 24.17 -33.62
CA ASP A 111 4.98 24.89 -34.69
C ASP A 111 4.41 24.39 -36.03
N PRO A 112 3.73 25.23 -36.82
CA PRO A 112 3.14 24.82 -38.10
C PRO A 112 4.18 24.36 -39.13
N ASN A 113 5.46 24.66 -38.93
CA ASN A 113 6.57 24.21 -39.79
C ASN A 113 7.29 22.97 -39.23
N SER A 114 6.91 22.48 -38.05
CA SER A 114 7.46 21.27 -37.46
C SER A 114 6.86 20.04 -38.14
N ARG A 115 7.67 19.35 -38.95
CA ARG A 115 7.38 17.98 -39.37
C ARG A 115 7.54 17.06 -38.16
N THR A 116 6.41 16.79 -37.48
CA THR A 116 6.25 15.80 -36.41
C THR A 116 7.32 15.90 -35.30
N GLY A 117 7.07 16.77 -34.33
CA GLY A 117 7.81 16.74 -33.06
C GLY A 117 7.59 15.41 -32.34
N SER A 118 8.54 14.49 -32.47
CA SER A 118 8.57 13.23 -31.74
C SER A 118 8.75 13.52 -30.26
N GLY A 119 7.66 13.43 -29.48
CA GLY A 119 7.75 13.48 -28.02
C GLY A 119 8.55 12.28 -27.50
N SER A 120 9.47 12.51 -26.57
CA SER A 120 10.21 11.44 -25.88
C SER A 120 9.43 11.03 -24.64
N ALA A 121 8.36 10.25 -24.84
CA ALA A 121 7.68 9.61 -23.72
C ALA A 121 8.59 8.50 -23.17
N PHE A 122 9.00 8.61 -21.91
CA PHE A 122 9.70 7.53 -21.22
C PHE A 122 8.70 6.70 -20.41
N GLY A 123 8.89 5.40 -20.42
CA GLY A 123 8.21 4.45 -19.55
C GLY A 123 9.24 3.50 -18.96
N SER A 124 9.15 3.28 -17.66
CA SER A 124 9.84 2.17 -17.01
C SER A 124 8.87 1.01 -16.85
N SER A 125 9.36 -0.22 -16.90
CA SER A 125 8.61 -1.37 -16.39
C SER A 125 8.47 -1.34 -14.86
N SER A 126 9.22 -0.47 -14.16
CA SER A 126 9.13 -0.33 -12.71
C SER A 126 7.73 0.16 -12.28
N ASN A 127 7.06 -0.68 -11.50
CA ASN A 127 5.77 -0.38 -10.87
C ASN A 127 5.98 0.07 -9.43
N ILE A 128 5.36 1.17 -9.06
CA ILE A 128 5.38 1.71 -7.69
C ILE A 128 3.98 1.80 -7.13
N HIS A 129 3.90 1.71 -5.82
CA HIS A 129 2.77 2.10 -5.02
C HIS A 129 3.25 3.07 -3.96
N VAL A 130 2.56 4.19 -3.83
CA VAL A 130 2.74 5.12 -2.73
C VAL A 130 1.38 5.60 -2.30
N LEU A 131 1.07 5.51 -1.02
CA LEU A 131 -0.03 6.22 -0.40
C LEU A 131 0.50 7.01 0.78
N VAL A 132 0.02 8.24 0.91
CA VAL A 132 0.22 9.03 2.11
C VAL A 132 -1.12 9.60 2.54
N ARG A 133 -1.46 9.37 3.80
CA ARG A 133 -2.59 10.00 4.48
C ARG A 133 -2.09 10.77 5.70
N VAL A 134 -2.54 12.00 5.88
CA VAL A 134 -2.28 12.81 7.07
C VAL A 134 -3.61 13.26 7.64
N GLU A 135 -3.80 13.03 8.93
CA GLU A 135 -5.01 13.37 9.68
C GLU A 135 -4.67 14.24 10.88
N ASP A 136 -5.48 15.27 11.12
CA ASP A 136 -5.32 16.16 12.27
C ASP A 136 -6.13 15.70 13.49
N ALA A 137 -5.94 16.38 14.64
CA ALA A 137 -6.67 16.10 15.87
C ALA A 137 -8.20 16.31 15.75
N SER A 138 -8.64 17.04 14.74
CA SER A 138 -10.05 17.28 14.41
C SER A 138 -10.60 16.23 13.42
N ALA A 139 -9.86 15.14 13.18
CA ALA A 139 -10.17 14.07 12.25
C ALA A 139 -10.33 14.50 10.77
N ARG A 140 -9.84 15.68 10.41
CA ARG A 140 -9.75 16.09 9.00
C ARG A 140 -8.54 15.42 8.38
N ALA A 141 -8.70 14.90 7.17
CA ALA A 141 -7.66 14.15 6.50
C ALA A 141 -7.36 14.66 5.09
N MET A 142 -6.09 14.55 4.73
CA MET A 142 -5.64 14.60 3.35
C MET A 142 -5.10 13.23 2.98
N GLU A 143 -5.48 12.74 1.82
CA GLU A 143 -5.00 11.47 1.30
C GLU A 143 -4.72 11.61 -0.19
N ALA A 144 -3.58 11.07 -0.60
CA ALA A 144 -3.26 10.90 -2.00
C ALA A 144 -2.53 9.56 -2.17
N HIS A 145 -2.74 8.93 -3.31
CA HIS A 145 -2.08 7.67 -3.62
C HIS A 145 -1.83 7.55 -5.12
N TYR A 146 -0.89 6.68 -5.47
CA TYR A 146 -0.60 6.31 -6.85
C TYR A 146 -0.18 4.84 -6.88
N THR A 147 -0.72 4.09 -7.83
CA THR A 147 -0.27 2.73 -8.14
C THR A 147 -0.15 2.58 -9.65
N GLY A 148 1.06 2.29 -10.12
CA GLY A 148 1.31 2.12 -11.56
C GLY A 148 2.77 2.27 -11.95
N TYR A 149 3.00 2.37 -13.26
CA TYR A 149 4.33 2.48 -13.85
C TYR A 149 4.95 3.86 -13.60
N VAL A 150 6.26 3.88 -13.36
CA VAL A 150 7.04 5.12 -13.40
C VAL A 150 7.21 5.54 -14.86
N SER A 151 6.51 6.60 -15.25
CA SER A 151 6.44 7.07 -16.64
C SER A 151 6.14 8.57 -16.70
N SER A 152 6.38 9.18 -17.86
CA SER A 152 6.05 10.59 -18.09
C SER A 152 4.56 10.90 -18.00
N LEU A 153 3.68 9.90 -18.14
CA LEU A 153 2.22 10.07 -18.05
C LEU A 153 1.73 10.19 -16.60
N GLY A 154 2.35 9.46 -15.66
CA GLY A 154 1.92 9.42 -14.26
C GLY A 154 2.66 10.39 -13.33
N GLN A 155 3.73 11.03 -13.81
CA GLN A 155 4.66 11.78 -12.96
C GLN A 155 4.04 12.95 -12.20
N ALA A 156 3.01 13.59 -12.77
CA ALA A 156 2.28 14.65 -12.09
C ALA A 156 1.61 14.17 -10.79
N GLN A 157 1.23 12.89 -10.74
CA GLN A 157 0.59 12.26 -9.58
C GLN A 157 1.62 11.67 -8.63
N TYR A 158 2.62 10.92 -9.13
CA TYR A 158 3.54 10.19 -8.25
C TYR A 158 4.70 11.02 -7.72
N LEU A 159 5.15 12.09 -8.41
CA LEU A 159 6.31 12.88 -7.94
C LEU A 159 6.03 13.61 -6.62
N PRO A 160 4.86 14.26 -6.41
CA PRO A 160 4.54 14.82 -5.11
C PRO A 160 4.47 13.76 -4.01
N LEU A 161 3.88 12.60 -4.30
CA LEU A 161 3.80 11.48 -3.37
C LEU A 161 5.18 10.93 -2.99
N GLN A 162 6.09 10.78 -3.95
CA GLN A 162 7.48 10.39 -3.68
C GLN A 162 8.19 11.43 -2.83
N ARG A 163 7.88 12.72 -2.97
CA ARG A 163 8.43 13.75 -2.09
C ARG A 163 7.90 13.60 -0.67
N ALA A 164 6.59 13.41 -0.49
CA ALA A 164 5.99 13.17 0.82
C ALA A 164 6.58 11.91 1.49
N GLN A 165 6.70 10.81 0.73
CA GLN A 165 7.36 9.58 1.17
C GLN A 165 8.78 9.84 1.66
N GLN A 166 9.62 10.54 0.89
CA GLN A 166 11.01 10.83 1.26
C GLN A 166 11.15 11.61 2.56
N GLU A 167 10.23 12.52 2.86
CA GLU A 167 10.24 13.27 4.12
C GLU A 167 9.83 12.39 5.30
N LEU A 168 8.83 11.52 5.11
CA LEU A 168 8.42 10.56 6.13
C LEU A 168 9.49 9.50 6.39
N GLU A 169 10.14 8.99 5.34
CA GLU A 169 11.27 8.06 5.46
C GLU A 169 12.46 8.67 6.21
N GLN A 170 12.68 9.99 6.11
CA GLN A 170 13.68 10.66 6.93
C GLN A 170 13.31 10.73 8.42
N ALA A 171 12.02 10.84 8.77
CA ALA A 171 11.59 10.75 10.17
C ALA A 171 11.63 9.31 10.70
N LEU A 172 11.35 8.33 9.84
CA LEU A 172 11.42 6.90 10.15
C LEU A 172 12.86 6.35 10.10
N GLY A 173 13.83 7.17 9.66
CA GLY A 173 15.22 6.76 9.51
C GLY A 173 15.81 6.31 10.83
N GLY A 174 16.33 5.08 10.87
CA GLY A 174 16.93 4.48 12.06
C GLY A 174 15.98 3.61 12.88
N LEU A 175 14.70 3.52 12.52
CA LEU A 175 13.79 2.52 13.11
C LEU A 175 14.09 1.12 12.57
N THR A 176 13.95 0.12 13.43
CA THR A 176 14.30 -1.27 13.14
C THR A 176 13.08 -2.11 12.82
N TRP A 177 13.24 -2.99 11.83
CA TRP A 177 12.27 -4.02 11.48
C TRP A 177 12.67 -5.35 12.10
N HIS A 178 11.68 -6.08 12.58
CA HIS A 178 11.85 -7.33 13.31
C HIS A 178 11.08 -8.46 12.63
N ALA A 179 11.68 -9.65 12.56
CA ALA A 179 11.08 -10.85 11.97
C ALA A 179 10.41 -11.74 13.05
N ASP A 180 9.74 -11.11 14.02
CA ASP A 180 9.10 -11.78 15.14
C ASP A 180 7.63 -12.11 14.83
N SER A 181 7.03 -12.99 15.64
CA SER A 181 5.58 -13.22 15.59
C SER A 181 4.82 -11.90 15.86
N PRO A 182 3.76 -11.60 15.10
CA PRO A 182 3.04 -10.35 15.25
C PRO A 182 2.28 -10.35 16.59
N PRO A 183 2.47 -9.34 17.45
CA PRO A 183 1.60 -9.15 18.61
C PRO A 183 0.20 -8.72 18.15
N ASP A 184 -0.81 -8.93 19.01
CA ASP A 184 -2.23 -8.68 18.69
C ASP A 184 -2.49 -7.26 18.15
N GLU A 185 -1.79 -6.26 18.69
CA GLU A 185 -1.90 -4.87 18.24
C GLU A 185 -1.48 -4.67 16.76
N ILE A 186 -0.48 -5.42 16.28
CA ILE A 186 -0.08 -5.41 14.86
C ILE A 186 -1.16 -6.09 14.02
N GLY A 187 -1.78 -7.14 14.55
CA GLY A 187 -2.93 -7.79 13.90
C GLY A 187 -4.09 -6.84 13.68
N HIS A 188 -4.52 -6.13 14.73
CA HIS A 188 -5.59 -5.13 14.64
C HIS A 188 -5.21 -3.92 13.78
N PHE A 189 -3.96 -3.47 13.86
CA PHE A 189 -3.45 -2.43 12.95
C PHE A 189 -3.59 -2.89 11.49
N PHE A 190 -3.07 -4.07 11.15
CA PHE A 190 -3.13 -4.59 9.80
C PHE A 190 -4.55 -4.83 9.32
N GLU A 191 -5.43 -5.34 10.18
CA GLU A 191 -6.86 -5.55 9.88
C GLU A 191 -7.53 -4.25 9.40
N ARG A 192 -7.37 -3.15 10.16
CA ARG A 192 -7.91 -1.84 9.77
C ARG A 192 -7.36 -1.37 8.42
N ARG A 193 -6.04 -1.56 8.19
CA ARG A 193 -5.40 -1.18 6.93
C ARG A 193 -5.87 -2.03 5.76
N TYR A 194 -6.05 -3.34 5.97
CA TYR A 194 -6.56 -4.26 4.96
C TYR A 194 -7.96 -3.84 4.51
N VAL A 195 -8.88 -3.64 5.46
CA VAL A 195 -10.27 -3.23 5.17
C VAL A 195 -10.32 -1.88 4.44
N ASP A 196 -9.51 -0.91 4.87
CA ASP A 196 -9.41 0.37 4.17
C ASP A 196 -8.91 0.22 2.73
N ALA A 197 -7.90 -0.63 2.52
CA ALA A 197 -7.31 -0.88 1.21
C ALA A 197 -8.23 -1.63 0.25
N GLN A 198 -9.20 -2.42 0.74
CA GLN A 198 -10.14 -3.17 -0.10
C GLN A 198 -10.89 -2.29 -1.10
N LYS A 199 -11.19 -1.05 -0.72
CA LYS A 199 -11.85 -0.06 -1.61
C LYS A 199 -11.07 0.20 -2.90
N ARG A 200 -9.76 -0.05 -2.90
CA ARG A 200 -8.84 0.14 -4.03
C ARG A 200 -8.49 -1.16 -4.76
N PHE A 201 -8.94 -2.32 -4.28
CA PHE A 201 -8.60 -3.61 -4.88
C PHE A 201 -9.23 -3.84 -6.26
N SER A 202 -10.23 -3.04 -6.62
CA SER A 202 -10.84 -3.01 -7.94
C SER A 202 -10.05 -2.22 -8.98
N ASP A 203 -9.05 -1.43 -8.58
CA ASP A 203 -8.22 -0.67 -9.51
C ASP A 203 -7.31 -1.61 -10.31
N SER A 204 -7.44 -1.57 -11.64
CA SER A 204 -6.72 -2.48 -12.54
C SER A 204 -5.20 -2.34 -12.44
N SER A 205 -4.68 -1.17 -12.06
CA SER A 205 -3.25 -0.96 -11.83
C SER A 205 -2.75 -1.47 -10.47
N ALA A 206 -3.66 -1.79 -9.54
CA ALA A 206 -3.38 -2.19 -8.16
C ALA A 206 -3.41 -3.70 -7.92
N TRP A 207 -3.51 -4.53 -8.98
CA TRP A 207 -3.63 -5.99 -8.88
C TRP A 207 -2.54 -6.63 -7.99
N TRP A 208 -1.30 -6.18 -8.12
CA TRP A 208 -0.17 -6.72 -7.36
C TRP A 208 -0.20 -6.24 -5.91
N ILE A 209 -0.72 -5.04 -5.62
CA ILE A 209 -0.90 -4.56 -4.24
C ILE A 209 -1.92 -5.40 -3.50
N ARG A 210 -3.04 -5.73 -4.15
CA ARG A 210 -4.03 -6.68 -3.61
C ARG A 210 -3.39 -8.00 -3.24
N GLU A 211 -2.61 -8.60 -4.16
CA GLU A 211 -1.89 -9.85 -3.89
C GLU A 211 -0.98 -9.74 -2.64
N ARG A 212 -0.29 -8.61 -2.44
CA ARG A 212 0.56 -8.39 -1.25
C ARG A 212 -0.23 -8.21 0.04
N TYR A 213 -1.34 -7.49 0.02
CA TYR A 213 -2.24 -7.40 1.17
C TYR A 213 -2.77 -8.78 1.56
N VAL A 214 -3.22 -9.57 0.59
CA VAL A 214 -3.72 -10.94 0.85
C VAL A 214 -2.60 -11.84 1.37
N THR A 215 -1.38 -11.72 0.84
CA THR A 215 -0.21 -12.44 1.36
C THR A 215 0.05 -12.09 2.83
N LEU A 216 0.05 -10.80 3.18
CA LEU A 216 0.26 -10.36 4.56
C LEU A 216 -0.86 -10.85 5.49
N ALA A 217 -2.10 -10.97 5.02
CA ALA A 217 -3.20 -11.49 5.82
C ALA A 217 -2.97 -12.92 6.33
N ALA A 218 -2.24 -13.75 5.58
CA ALA A 218 -1.86 -15.09 6.03
C ALA A 218 -0.88 -15.08 7.22
N HIS A 219 -0.17 -13.97 7.44
CA HIS A 219 0.92 -13.91 8.40
C HIS A 219 0.62 -13.02 9.60
N VAL A 220 -0.02 -11.88 9.36
CA VAL A 220 -0.32 -10.87 10.38
C VAL A 220 -1.81 -10.58 10.49
N GLY A 221 -2.65 -11.27 9.70
CA GLY A 221 -4.09 -11.10 9.77
C GLY A 221 -4.70 -11.67 11.05
N THR A 222 -5.90 -11.19 11.37
CA THR A 222 -6.76 -11.75 12.41
C THR A 222 -7.92 -12.52 11.76
N ARG A 223 -8.62 -13.35 12.54
CA ARG A 223 -9.82 -14.06 12.07
C ARG A 223 -10.93 -13.10 11.61
N ALA A 224 -10.91 -11.84 12.03
CA ALA A 224 -11.86 -10.83 11.57
C ALA A 224 -11.71 -10.50 10.07
N LEU A 225 -10.61 -10.89 9.43
CA LEU A 225 -10.42 -10.76 7.98
C LEU A 225 -11.10 -11.86 7.15
N ILE A 226 -11.59 -12.93 7.77
CA ILE A 226 -12.22 -14.06 7.06
C ILE A 226 -13.36 -13.57 6.13
N PRO A 227 -14.33 -12.74 6.57
CA PRO A 227 -15.40 -12.26 5.69
C PRO A 227 -14.89 -11.46 4.48
N SER A 228 -13.76 -10.77 4.64
CA SER A 228 -13.13 -9.98 3.58
C SER A 228 -12.31 -10.83 2.61
N LEU A 229 -11.84 -12.01 3.03
CA LEU A 229 -11.07 -12.95 2.22
C LEU A 229 -11.97 -13.91 1.42
N LEU A 230 -13.12 -14.31 1.97
CA LEU A 230 -14.04 -15.25 1.33
C LEU A 230 -14.45 -14.86 -0.11
N PRO A 231 -14.82 -13.60 -0.42
CA PRO A 231 -15.19 -13.19 -1.78
C PRO A 231 -14.04 -13.36 -2.80
N LEU A 232 -12.78 -13.38 -2.35
CA LEU A 232 -11.63 -13.57 -3.22
C LEU A 232 -11.48 -15.02 -3.69
N LEU A 233 -12.18 -15.96 -3.06
CA LEU A 233 -12.19 -17.38 -3.47
C LEU A 233 -12.95 -17.61 -4.78
N THR A 234 -13.89 -16.73 -5.12
CA THR A 234 -14.72 -16.78 -6.34
C THR A 234 -14.46 -15.56 -7.22
N PRO A 235 -13.31 -15.48 -7.90
CA PRO A 235 -12.96 -14.33 -8.71
C PRO A 235 -13.97 -14.10 -9.83
N THR A 236 -14.39 -12.84 -10.02
CA THR A 236 -15.34 -12.45 -11.08
C THR A 236 -14.69 -12.39 -12.47
N THR A 237 -13.36 -12.34 -12.53
CA THR A 237 -12.57 -12.30 -13.77
C THR A 237 -11.61 -13.49 -13.85
N LYS A 238 -11.37 -14.01 -15.06
CA LYS A 238 -10.49 -15.16 -15.30
C LYS A 238 -9.04 -14.76 -15.61
N ASP A 239 -8.60 -13.58 -15.17
CA ASP A 239 -7.23 -13.14 -15.38
C ASP A 239 -6.26 -13.82 -14.39
N ALA A 240 -4.98 -13.86 -14.75
CA ALA A 240 -3.95 -14.54 -13.96
C ALA A 240 -3.77 -13.96 -12.56
N SER A 241 -4.01 -12.65 -12.35
CA SER A 241 -3.92 -12.05 -11.02
C SER A 241 -5.06 -12.49 -10.14
N SER A 242 -6.27 -12.61 -10.68
CA SER A 242 -7.42 -13.10 -9.94
C SER A 242 -7.25 -14.55 -9.50
N GLY A 243 -6.68 -15.42 -10.35
CA GLY A 243 -6.28 -16.77 -9.95
C GLY A 243 -5.25 -16.80 -8.82
N ARG A 244 -4.18 -16.01 -8.91
CA ARG A 244 -3.19 -15.89 -7.82
C ARG A 244 -3.79 -15.32 -6.54
N THR A 245 -4.66 -14.31 -6.65
CA THR A 245 -5.33 -13.70 -5.50
C THR A 245 -6.19 -14.73 -4.77
N ARG A 246 -6.93 -15.57 -5.50
CA ARG A 246 -7.70 -16.69 -4.93
C ARG A 246 -6.79 -17.64 -4.16
N ASP A 247 -5.70 -18.09 -4.78
CA ASP A 247 -4.80 -19.05 -4.15
C ASP A 247 -4.15 -18.45 -2.88
N LEU A 248 -3.76 -17.17 -2.90
CA LEU A 248 -3.26 -16.47 -1.72
C LEU A 248 -4.33 -16.30 -0.64
N ALA A 249 -5.58 -16.01 -1.02
CA ALA A 249 -6.68 -15.88 -0.08
C ALA A 249 -7.00 -17.22 0.59
N PHE A 250 -6.90 -18.32 -0.17
CA PHE A 250 -7.01 -19.67 0.36
C PHE A 250 -5.94 -19.93 1.42
N GLU A 251 -4.65 -19.69 1.13
CA GLU A 251 -3.58 -19.86 2.12
C GLU A 251 -3.79 -18.98 3.36
N ALA A 252 -4.28 -17.75 3.18
CA ALA A 252 -4.61 -16.87 4.29
C ALA A 252 -5.72 -17.47 5.17
N LEU A 253 -6.79 -18.00 4.58
CA LEU A 253 -7.87 -18.66 5.32
C LEU A 253 -7.38 -19.91 6.06
N VAL A 254 -6.54 -20.74 5.44
CA VAL A 254 -5.91 -21.90 6.11
C VAL A 254 -5.12 -21.42 7.34
N SER A 255 -4.29 -20.40 7.20
CA SER A 255 -3.50 -19.86 8.31
C SER A 255 -4.36 -19.31 9.45
N LEU A 256 -5.42 -18.57 9.11
CA LEU A 256 -6.31 -17.94 10.11
C LEU A 256 -7.23 -18.93 10.83
N THR A 257 -7.65 -19.98 10.15
CA THR A 257 -8.58 -20.99 10.69
C THR A 257 -7.86 -22.19 11.30
N GLY A 258 -6.67 -22.52 10.80
CA GLY A 258 -5.96 -23.77 11.10
C GLY A 258 -6.53 -24.99 10.36
N TRP A 259 -7.45 -24.80 9.41
CA TRP A 259 -8.10 -25.87 8.66
C TRP A 259 -7.72 -25.80 7.18
N ASP A 260 -7.26 -26.91 6.60
CA ASP A 260 -6.98 -27.02 5.17
C ASP A 260 -7.92 -28.05 4.51
N PRO A 261 -8.95 -27.63 3.78
CA PRO A 261 -9.84 -28.55 3.09
C PRO A 261 -9.15 -29.31 1.94
N ARG A 262 -7.95 -28.93 1.51
CA ARG A 262 -7.20 -29.71 0.50
C ARG A 262 -6.55 -30.95 1.08
N ALA A 263 -6.42 -31.03 2.41
CA ALA A 263 -5.78 -32.16 3.08
C ALA A 263 -6.48 -33.46 2.64
N PRO A 264 -5.76 -34.40 2.04
CA PRO A 264 -6.37 -35.60 1.49
C PRO A 264 -6.87 -36.51 2.61
N ASN A 265 -7.97 -37.22 2.35
CA ASN A 265 -8.26 -38.43 3.12
C ASN A 265 -7.22 -39.50 2.75
N SER A 266 -7.00 -40.47 3.64
CA SER A 266 -5.97 -41.50 3.46
C SER A 266 -6.06 -42.16 2.07
N GLY A 267 -5.03 -41.97 1.24
CA GLY A 267 -4.92 -42.55 -0.10
C GLY A 267 -5.34 -41.64 -1.26
N GLU A 268 -5.83 -40.43 -0.99
CA GLU A 268 -6.21 -39.46 -2.03
C GLU A 268 -5.10 -38.45 -2.35
N LEU A 269 -5.18 -37.85 -3.53
CA LEU A 269 -4.33 -36.70 -3.89
C LEU A 269 -4.91 -35.41 -3.28
N PRO A 270 -4.07 -34.46 -2.84
CA PRO A 270 -4.55 -33.16 -2.38
C PRO A 270 -5.39 -32.44 -3.44
N ARG A 271 -6.49 -31.82 -3.03
CA ARG A 271 -7.33 -31.00 -3.92
C ARG A 271 -6.64 -29.69 -4.28
N THR A 272 -6.99 -29.10 -5.42
CA THR A 272 -6.57 -27.74 -5.77
C THR A 272 -7.29 -26.72 -4.88
N ALA A 273 -6.72 -25.52 -4.71
CA ALA A 273 -7.38 -24.41 -4.01
C ALA A 273 -8.75 -24.07 -4.63
N GLU A 274 -8.85 -24.16 -5.96
CA GLU A 274 -10.11 -23.97 -6.69
C GLU A 274 -11.18 -25.00 -6.31
N ALA A 275 -10.81 -26.28 -6.23
CA ALA A 275 -11.74 -27.36 -5.90
C ALA A 275 -12.16 -27.37 -4.42
N ALA A 276 -11.36 -26.78 -3.53
CA ALA A 276 -11.60 -26.70 -2.09
C ALA A 276 -12.19 -25.34 -1.64
N ALA A 277 -12.28 -24.36 -2.54
CA ALA A 277 -12.75 -23.01 -2.22
C ALA A 277 -14.18 -22.99 -1.66
N ASN A 278 -15.08 -23.81 -2.22
CA ASN A 278 -16.47 -23.87 -1.79
C ASN A 278 -16.60 -24.34 -0.34
N ASP A 279 -15.73 -25.23 0.13
CA ASP A 279 -15.79 -25.74 1.51
C ASP A 279 -15.53 -24.62 2.52
N PHE A 280 -14.62 -23.68 2.22
CA PHE A 280 -14.43 -22.48 3.03
C PHE A 280 -15.65 -21.58 3.02
N ILE A 281 -16.29 -21.39 1.86
CA ILE A 281 -17.50 -20.56 1.74
C ILE A 281 -18.65 -21.18 2.53
N GLU A 282 -18.82 -22.49 2.44
CA GLU A 282 -19.86 -23.22 3.16
C GLU A 282 -19.62 -23.21 4.67
N GLU A 283 -18.40 -23.49 5.14
CA GLU A 283 -18.12 -23.59 6.57
C GLU A 283 -17.94 -22.23 7.24
N CYS A 284 -17.15 -21.33 6.65
CA CYS A 284 -16.86 -20.02 7.24
C CYS A 284 -17.94 -18.97 6.91
N GLY A 285 -18.69 -19.15 5.81
CA GLY A 285 -19.81 -18.26 5.46
C GLY A 285 -21.03 -18.40 6.35
N LYS A 286 -21.11 -19.46 7.17
CA LYS A 286 -22.16 -19.69 8.17
C LYS A 286 -21.92 -18.90 9.48
N VAL A 287 -20.71 -18.37 9.70
CA VAL A 287 -20.37 -17.66 10.93
C VAL A 287 -21.01 -16.26 10.91
N PRO A 288 -21.92 -15.92 11.85
CA PRO A 288 -22.49 -14.59 11.93
C PRO A 288 -21.38 -13.56 12.17
N VAL A 289 -21.36 -12.49 11.38
CA VAL A 289 -20.48 -11.35 11.63
C VAL A 289 -21.01 -10.63 12.86
N THR A 290 -20.58 -11.02 14.06
CA THR A 290 -20.76 -10.23 15.27
C THR A 290 -19.96 -8.95 15.10
N ARG A 291 -20.69 -7.84 14.89
CA ARG A 291 -20.16 -6.47 14.95
C ARG A 291 -19.95 -6.03 16.39
#